data_AF-A0A1G2XCM0-F1
#
_entry.id   AF-A0A1G2XCM0-F1
#
_cell.length_a   1.000
_cell.length_b   1.000
_cell.length_c   1.000
_cell.angle_alpha   90.00
_cell.angle_beta   90.00
_cell.angle_gamma   90.00
#
_symmetry.space_group_name_H-M   'P 1'
#
loop_
_entity.id
_entity.type
_entity.pdbx_description
1 polymer ?
#
loop_
_entity_poly.entity_id
_entity_poly.type
_entity_poly.pdbx_seq_one_letter_code
_entity_poly.pdbx_strand_id
1 'polypeptide(L)'
;MSSFPTLSVNPDAVGFQQEAATDPTLRNGFENGKVQTRAKFTSVPQKWSFNYSQLSNTDKELIETFERTTVRYGADSFTWVNPVDNASYTVKFGKLVVYTLEDSQQHEWNVQIEIVEV
;
A
#
# COMPACT_ATOMS: atom_id res chain seq x y z
N MET A 1 -0.72 -7.23 -17.59
CA MET A 1 -0.63 -6.72 -16.21
C MET A 1 -1.38 -5.42 -16.18
N SER A 2 -2.32 -5.26 -15.25
CA SER A 2 -3.11 -4.03 -15.11
C SER A 2 -2.27 -2.92 -14.48
N SER A 3 -2.63 -1.67 -14.70
CA SER A 3 -2.03 -0.50 -14.06
C SER A 3 -3.00 0.11 -13.05
N PHE A 4 -2.48 0.64 -11.95
CA PHE A 4 -3.28 1.40 -10.98
C PHE A 4 -4.02 2.56 -11.70
N PRO A 5 -5.29 2.83 -11.38
CA PRO A 5 -6.05 3.89 -12.04
C PRO A 5 -5.42 5.26 -11.80
N THR A 6 -5.51 6.13 -12.80
CA THR A 6 -5.17 7.56 -12.64
C THR A 6 -6.32 8.24 -11.93
N LEU A 7 -6.01 8.90 -10.80
CA LEU A 7 -6.98 9.63 -9.98
C LEU A 7 -6.81 11.13 -10.22
N SER A 8 -7.84 11.91 -9.88
CA SER A 8 -7.79 13.37 -10.01
C SER A 8 -6.86 14.06 -8.99
N VAL A 9 -6.54 13.37 -7.90
CA VAL A 9 -5.72 13.85 -6.77
C VAL A 9 -4.50 12.95 -6.55
N ASN A 10 -3.43 13.55 -6.02
CA ASN A 10 -2.26 12.81 -5.55
C ASN A 10 -2.49 12.29 -4.12
N PRO A 11 -1.77 11.23 -3.69
CA PRO A 11 -1.86 10.78 -2.32
C PRO A 11 -1.28 11.83 -1.36
N ASP A 12 -1.78 11.82 -0.13
CA ASP A 12 -1.35 12.74 0.90
C ASP A 12 0.13 12.51 1.23
N ALA A 13 0.91 13.60 1.23
CA ALA A 13 2.30 13.53 1.66
C ALA A 13 2.42 13.19 3.17
N VAL A 14 1.44 13.62 3.96
CA VAL A 14 1.38 13.33 5.39
C VAL A 14 0.87 11.91 5.59
N GLY A 15 1.69 11.07 6.22
CA GLY A 15 1.35 9.68 6.49
C GLY A 15 1.71 8.69 5.37
N PHE A 16 2.35 9.17 4.29
CA PHE A 16 2.98 8.27 3.32
C PHE A 16 4.16 7.53 3.97
N GLN A 17 4.10 6.20 3.96
CA GLN A 17 5.08 5.32 4.58
C GLN A 17 5.64 4.35 3.57
N GLN A 18 6.95 4.13 3.64
CA GLN A 18 7.66 3.07 2.94
C GLN A 18 8.44 2.25 3.96
N GLU A 19 8.21 0.95 3.99
CA GLU A 19 8.88 0.04 4.93
C GLU A 19 9.09 -1.35 4.33
N ALA A 20 9.87 -2.19 5.02
CA ALA A 20 9.99 -3.60 4.65
C ALA A 20 8.66 -4.32 4.94
N ALA A 21 8.15 -5.12 3.99
CA ALA A 21 6.90 -5.86 4.15
C ALA A 21 6.96 -6.92 5.27
N THR A 22 8.16 -7.41 5.59
CA THR A 22 8.40 -8.37 6.66
C THR A 22 9.75 -8.11 7.30
N ASP A 23 9.90 -8.39 8.60
CA ASP A 23 11.19 -8.31 9.28
C ASP A 23 12.13 -9.39 8.70
N PRO A 24 13.22 -8.98 8.03
CA PRO A 24 14.15 -9.94 7.44
C PRO A 24 15.15 -10.49 8.45
N THR A 25 15.09 -10.11 9.73
CA THR A 25 16.10 -10.47 10.73
C THR A 25 15.55 -11.44 11.76
N LEU A 26 16.21 -12.59 11.91
CA LEU A 26 15.97 -13.48 13.05
C LEU A 26 16.83 -13.03 14.23
N ARG A 27 16.23 -12.93 15.41
CA ARG A 27 16.89 -12.55 16.66
C ARG A 27 16.62 -13.62 17.72
N ASN A 28 17.68 -14.29 18.16
CA ASN A 28 17.62 -15.29 19.23
C ASN A 28 18.31 -14.74 20.48
N GLY A 29 17.56 -14.61 21.58
CA GLY A 29 18.11 -14.20 22.87
C GLY A 29 18.70 -15.38 23.64
N PHE A 30 19.85 -15.16 24.27
CA PHE A 30 20.46 -16.09 25.23
C PHE A 30 20.20 -15.64 26.68
N GLU A 31 20.30 -16.56 27.62
CA GLU A 31 20.05 -16.31 29.05
C GLU A 31 20.97 -15.25 29.68
N ASN A 32 22.14 -15.00 29.09
CA ASN A 32 23.09 -13.97 29.52
C ASN A 32 22.79 -12.57 28.92
N GLY A 33 21.62 -12.38 28.27
CA GLY A 33 21.21 -11.13 27.65
C GLY A 33 21.85 -10.83 26.30
N LYS A 34 22.71 -11.70 25.77
CA LYS A 34 23.25 -11.56 24.40
C LYS A 34 22.21 -11.98 23.38
N VAL A 35 22.25 -11.35 22.20
CA VAL A 35 21.37 -11.67 21.07
C VAL A 35 22.20 -12.10 19.88
N GLN A 36 21.91 -13.29 19.34
CA GLN A 36 22.41 -13.70 18.03
C GLN A 36 21.44 -13.24 16.95
N THR A 37 21.95 -12.54 15.94
CA THR A 37 21.15 -12.08 14.80
C THR A 37 21.64 -12.74 13.51
N ARG A 38 20.71 -13.04 12.60
CA ARG A 38 21.02 -13.47 11.23
C ARG A 38 19.93 -13.05 10.24
N ALA A 39 20.29 -12.91 8.98
CA ALA A 39 19.32 -12.68 7.91
C ALA A 39 18.43 -13.92 7.69
N LYS A 40 17.13 -13.70 7.56
CA LYS A 40 16.10 -14.69 7.23
C LYS A 40 15.89 -14.78 5.72
N PHE A 41 15.85 -13.63 5.06
CA PHE A 41 15.60 -13.49 3.64
C PHE A 41 16.69 -12.63 3.00
N THR A 42 17.01 -12.92 1.73
CA THR A 42 17.96 -12.15 0.92
C THR A 42 17.28 -11.07 0.07
N SER A 43 16.00 -11.30 -0.27
CA SER A 43 15.13 -10.31 -0.91
C SER A 43 14.00 -9.96 0.06
N VAL A 44 13.79 -8.66 0.25
CA VAL A 44 12.82 -8.13 1.22
C VAL A 44 11.87 -7.22 0.45
N PRO A 45 10.65 -7.70 0.14
CA PRO A 45 9.66 -6.89 -0.56
C PRO A 45 9.40 -5.59 0.19
N GLN A 46 9.31 -4.50 -0.54
CA GLN A 46 8.88 -3.23 0.01
C GLN A 46 7.36 -3.22 0.21
N LYS A 47 6.92 -2.40 1.16
CA LYS A 47 5.52 -2.12 1.44
C LYS A 47 5.35 -0.61 1.50
N TRP A 48 4.28 -0.13 0.88
CA TRP A 48 3.87 1.26 0.93
C TRP A 48 2.48 1.37 1.52
N SER A 49 2.32 2.32 2.44
CA SER A 49 1.03 2.67 3.04
C SER A 49 0.81 4.16 2.85
N PHE A 50 -0.31 4.54 2.26
CA PHE A 50 -0.65 5.93 1.98
C PHE A 50 -2.15 6.15 1.95
N ASN A 51 -2.53 7.41 2.11
CA ASN A 51 -3.92 7.83 2.12
C ASN A 51 -4.17 8.82 0.99
N TYR A 52 -5.41 8.84 0.51
CA TYR A 52 -5.93 9.95 -0.28
C TYR A 52 -7.02 10.63 0.54
N SER A 53 -6.88 11.92 0.80
CA SER A 53 -7.94 12.76 1.37
C SER A 53 -8.77 13.42 0.28
N GLN A 54 -9.98 13.86 0.63
CA GLN A 54 -10.86 14.65 -0.25
C GLN A 54 -11.16 14.00 -1.61
N LEU A 55 -11.23 12.67 -1.64
CA LEU A 55 -11.37 11.93 -2.87
C LEU A 55 -12.84 11.94 -3.34
N SER A 56 -13.06 12.26 -4.61
CA SER A 56 -14.42 12.33 -5.18
C SER A 56 -15.09 10.96 -5.23
N ASN A 57 -16.42 10.92 -5.24
CA ASN A 57 -17.17 9.67 -5.45
C ASN A 57 -16.71 8.91 -6.71
N THR A 58 -16.45 9.63 -7.81
CA THR A 58 -16.00 9.03 -9.07
C THR A 58 -14.64 8.34 -8.92
N ASP A 59 -13.66 9.02 -8.30
CA ASP A 59 -12.34 8.43 -8.07
C ASP A 59 -12.43 7.23 -7.12
N LYS A 60 -13.31 7.30 -6.12
CA LYS A 60 -13.53 6.22 -5.16
C LYS A 60 -14.08 4.98 -5.87
N GLU A 61 -15.04 5.17 -6.78
CA GLU A 61 -15.60 4.09 -7.59
C GLU A 61 -14.57 3.45 -8.53
N LEU A 62 -13.62 4.25 -9.06
CA LEU A 62 -12.50 3.72 -9.84
C LEU A 62 -11.60 2.81 -9.01
N ILE A 63 -11.22 3.24 -7.80
CA ILE A 63 -10.41 2.43 -6.88
C ILE A 63 -11.16 1.15 -6.50
N GLU A 64 -12.45 1.25 -6.16
CA GLU A 64 -13.26 0.09 -5.76
C GLU A 64 -13.42 -0.90 -6.92
N THR A 65 -13.71 -0.42 -8.13
CA THR A 65 -13.83 -1.29 -9.31
C THR A 65 -12.49 -1.96 -9.62
N PHE A 66 -11.40 -1.22 -9.51
CA PHE A 66 -10.06 -1.76 -9.70
C PHE A 66 -9.74 -2.86 -8.68
N GLU A 67 -9.93 -2.57 -7.39
CA GLU A 67 -9.73 -3.51 -6.29
C GLU A 67 -10.57 -4.77 -6.47
N ARG A 68 -11.88 -4.64 -6.67
CA ARG A 68 -12.82 -5.77 -6.69
C ARG A 68 -12.73 -6.59 -7.97
N THR A 69 -12.71 -5.93 -9.12
CA THR A 69 -12.92 -6.58 -10.42
C THR A 69 -11.60 -6.83 -11.16
N THR A 70 -10.69 -5.85 -11.15
CA THR A 70 -9.45 -5.93 -11.93
C THR A 70 -8.39 -6.77 -11.22
N VAL A 71 -8.22 -6.60 -9.91
CA VAL A 71 -7.16 -7.29 -9.14
C VAL A 71 -7.66 -8.19 -8.02
N ARG A 72 -8.98 -8.37 -7.92
CA ARG A 72 -9.65 -9.35 -7.05
C ARG A 72 -9.16 -9.28 -5.59
N TYR A 73 -9.22 -8.09 -5.01
CA TYR A 73 -8.82 -7.77 -3.63
C TYR A 73 -7.35 -8.07 -3.31
N GLY A 74 -6.47 -8.02 -4.31
CA GLY A 74 -5.03 -8.25 -4.14
C GLY A 74 -4.55 -9.66 -4.51
N ALA A 75 -5.41 -10.48 -5.13
CA ALA A 75 -4.99 -11.76 -5.69
C ALA A 75 -4.06 -11.59 -6.91
N ASP A 76 -4.33 -10.59 -7.75
CA ASP A 76 -3.53 -10.27 -8.93
C ASP A 76 -2.60 -9.08 -8.66
N SER A 77 -1.42 -9.09 -9.29
CA SER A 77 -0.48 -7.97 -9.24
C SER A 77 -0.75 -6.93 -10.33
N PHE A 78 -0.33 -5.70 -10.07
CA PHE A 78 -0.50 -4.57 -10.97
C PHE A 78 0.71 -3.64 -10.92
N THR A 79 0.84 -2.80 -11.95
CA THR A 79 1.86 -1.77 -12.02
C THR A 79 1.38 -0.52 -11.29
N TRP A 80 2.20 -0.02 -10.38
CA TRP A 80 1.99 1.23 -9.65
C TRP A 80 3.19 2.14 -9.84
N VAL A 81 2.95 3.42 -10.10
CA VAL A 81 4.00 4.44 -10.18
C VAL A 81 4.07 5.13 -8.83
N ASN A 82 5.24 5.05 -8.19
CA ASN A 82 5.45 5.71 -6.91
C ASN A 82 5.50 7.24 -7.14
N PRO A 83 4.64 8.02 -6.46
CA PRO A 83 4.58 9.47 -6.63
C PRO A 83 5.84 10.20 -6.13
N VAL A 84 6.66 9.55 -5.30
CA VAL A 84 7.86 10.17 -4.69
C VAL A 84 9.06 10.11 -5.63
N ASP A 85 9.33 8.96 -6.25
CA ASP A 85 10.51 8.74 -7.11
C ASP A 85 10.17 8.57 -8.60
N ASN A 86 8.87 8.52 -8.95
CA ASN A 86 8.35 8.25 -10.30
C ASN A 86 8.77 6.89 -10.88
N ALA A 87 9.25 5.96 -10.06
CA ALA A 87 9.58 4.61 -10.48
C ALA A 87 8.32 3.72 -10.55
N SER A 88 8.32 2.79 -11.50
CA SER A 88 7.25 1.80 -11.64
C SER A 88 7.57 0.53 -10.88
N TYR A 89 6.65 0.10 -10.02
CA TYR A 89 6.75 -1.12 -9.22
C TYR A 89 5.67 -2.12 -9.61
N THR A 90 5.97 -3.40 -9.48
CA THR A 90 4.95 -4.47 -9.55
C THR A 90 4.51 -4.78 -8.13
N VAL A 91 3.25 -4.48 -7.82
CA VAL A 91 2.70 -4.56 -6.47
C VAL A 91 1.38 -5.30 -6.46
N LYS A 92 0.91 -5.65 -5.26
CA LYS A 92 -0.46 -6.12 -4.99
C LYS A 92 -0.98 -5.44 -3.73
N PHE A 93 -2.29 -5.46 -3.51
CA PHE A 93 -2.85 -4.99 -2.25
C PHE A 93 -2.38 -5.88 -1.09
N GLY A 94 -1.75 -5.27 -0.08
CA GLY A 94 -1.33 -5.94 1.15
C GLY A 94 -2.48 -6.14 2.13
N LYS A 95 -3.46 -5.23 2.08
CA LYS A 95 -4.72 -5.27 2.82
C LYS A 95 -5.85 -4.74 1.95
N LEU A 96 -7.08 -5.04 2.38
CA LEU A 96 -8.29 -4.44 1.81
C LEU A 96 -8.23 -2.92 1.96
N VAL A 97 -8.69 -2.20 0.93
CA VAL A 97 -8.74 -0.75 0.93
C VAL A 97 -9.81 -0.28 1.92
N VAL A 98 -9.47 0.71 2.75
CA VAL A 98 -10.39 1.28 3.74
C VAL A 98 -10.92 2.60 3.21
N TYR A 99 -12.24 2.71 3.09
CA TYR A 99 -12.94 3.90 2.63
C TYR A 99 -13.68 4.53 3.81
N THR A 100 -13.35 5.78 4.14
CA THR A 100 -13.96 6.55 5.23
C THR A 100 -14.57 7.82 4.67
N LEU A 101 -15.80 8.18 5.07
CA LEU A 101 -16.39 9.46 4.70
C LEU A 101 -15.72 10.59 5.49
N GLU A 102 -15.24 11.62 4.80
CA GLU A 102 -14.49 12.73 5.41
C GLU A 102 -15.38 13.97 5.64
N ASP A 103 -16.32 14.24 4.73
CA ASP A 103 -17.17 15.42 4.80
C ASP A 103 -18.62 15.11 5.21
N SER A 104 -19.22 16.09 5.90
CA SER A 104 -20.63 16.13 6.28
C SER A 104 -21.57 16.15 5.07
N GLN A 105 -21.12 16.61 3.89
CA GLN A 105 -21.89 16.56 2.64
C GLN A 105 -21.76 15.22 1.91
N GLN A 106 -21.00 14.24 2.43
CA GLN A 106 -20.89 12.86 1.90
C GLN A 106 -20.35 12.73 0.46
N HIS A 107 -19.59 13.70 -0.03
CA HIS A 107 -19.00 13.67 -1.38
C HIS A 107 -17.49 13.46 -1.40
N GLU A 108 -16.86 13.50 -0.24
CA GLU A 108 -15.41 13.40 -0.05
C GLU A 108 -15.07 12.17 0.79
N TRP A 109 -14.11 11.39 0.30
CA TRP A 109 -13.66 10.16 0.93
C TRP A 109 -12.19 10.25 1.31
N ASN A 110 -11.88 9.74 2.49
CA ASN A 110 -10.54 9.34 2.87
C ASN A 110 -10.35 7.86 2.52
N VAL A 111 -9.37 7.57 1.66
CA VAL A 111 -9.08 6.21 1.19
C VAL A 111 -7.68 5.79 1.62
N GLN A 112 -7.60 4.75 2.44
CA GLN A 112 -6.33 4.21 2.93
C GLN A 112 -5.96 2.96 2.16
N ILE A 113 -4.74 2.96 1.60
CA ILE A 113 -4.24 1.90 0.74
C ILE A 113 -2.91 1.38 1.30
N GLU A 114 -2.79 0.06 1.36
CA GLU A 114 -1.54 -0.64 1.64
C GLU A 114 -1.21 -1.57 0.47
N ILE A 115 -0.05 -1.38 -0.15
CA ILE A 115 0.44 -2.19 -1.26
C ILE A 115 1.80 -2.80 -0.92
N VAL A 116 2.04 -4.01 -1.44
CA VAL A 116 3.25 -4.79 -1.19
C VAL A 116 3.85 -5.20 -2.53
N GLU A 117 5.16 -5.05 -2.66
CA GLU A 117 5.95 -5.51 -3.80
C GLU A 117 5.84 -7.03 -4.00
N VAL A 118 5.84 -7.48 -5.25
CA VAL A 118 5.69 -8.89 -5.65
C VAL A 118 7.00 -9.46 -6.18
#